data_AF-A0AA46DBG2-F1
#
_entry.id   AF-A0AA46DBG2-F1
#
_cell.length_a   1.000
_cell.length_b   1.000
_cell.length_c   1.000
_cell.angle_alpha   90.00
_cell.angle_beta   90.00
_cell.angle_gamma   90.00
#
_symmetry.space_group_name_H-M   'P 1'
#
loop_
_entity.id
_entity.type
_entity.pdbx_description
1 polymer ?
#
loop_
_entity_poly.entity_id
_entity_poly.type
_entity_poly.pdbx_seq_one_letter_code
_entity_poly.pdbx_strand_id
1 'polypeptide(L)'
;MDEFAYEGWDVIERAWREGLTPDPLLTVSEWADRHRVLSSKASSEPGRWRTSRTPYLKAIMDCLSPTSPIERVVFMKGAQVGATETG
;
A
#
# COMPACT_ATOMS: atom_id res chain seq x y z
N MET A 1 -19.98 -32.99 30.14
CA MET A 1 -19.27 -33.28 28.88
C MET A 1 -18.77 -31.94 28.36
N ASP A 2 -17.62 -31.52 28.86
CA ASP A 2 -16.66 -30.70 28.12
C ASP A 2 -15.32 -30.85 28.87
N GLU A 3 -14.71 -32.01 28.70
CA GLU A 3 -13.49 -32.41 29.41
C GLU A 3 -12.23 -31.94 28.65
N PHE A 4 -12.41 -31.20 27.55
CA PHE A 4 -11.35 -30.80 26.62
C PHE A 4 -11.36 -29.32 26.21
N ALA A 5 -12.25 -28.48 26.75
CA ALA A 5 -12.24 -27.05 26.47
C ALA A 5 -11.01 -26.36 27.09
N TYR A 6 -10.07 -25.97 26.24
CA TYR A 6 -8.95 -25.11 26.59
C TYR A 6 -9.40 -23.64 26.62
N GLU A 7 -9.23 -22.95 27.75
CA GLU A 7 -9.69 -21.56 27.93
C GLU A 7 -9.10 -20.56 26.93
N GLY A 8 -7.94 -20.85 26.33
CA GLY A 8 -7.31 -19.97 25.35
C GLY A 8 -7.70 -20.23 23.89
N TRP A 9 -8.71 -21.06 23.62
CA TRP A 9 -9.12 -21.42 22.25
C TRP A 9 -9.38 -20.19 21.38
N ASP A 10 -10.12 -19.20 21.88
CA ASP A 10 -10.48 -18.00 21.12
C ASP A 10 -9.25 -17.17 20.69
N VAL A 11 -8.22 -17.16 21.53
CA VAL A 11 -6.96 -16.44 21.24
C VAL A 11 -6.18 -17.15 20.15
N ILE A 12 -6.09 -18.49 20.22
CA ILE A 12 -5.44 -19.32 19.20
C ILE A 12 -6.19 -19.18 17.87
N GLU A 13 -7.52 -19.32 17.88
CA GLU A 13 -8.34 -19.18 16.69
C GLU A 13 -8.17 -17.81 16.04
N ARG A 14 -8.23 -16.73 16.82
CA ARG A 14 -8.03 -15.36 16.30
C ARG A 14 -6.65 -15.19 15.67
N ALA A 15 -5.59 -15.62 16.37
CA ALA A 15 -4.23 -15.49 15.86
C ALA A 15 -4.01 -16.28 14.56
N TRP A 16 -4.58 -17.49 14.47
CA TRP A 16 -4.56 -18.28 13.24
C TRP A 16 -5.32 -17.60 12.10
N ARG A 17 -6.53 -17.09 12.36
CA ARG A 17 -7.32 -16.37 11.36
C ARG A 17 -6.60 -15.12 10.85
N GLU A 18 -6.01 -14.34 11.75
CA GLU A 18 -5.23 -13.15 11.40
C GLU A 18 -3.99 -13.51 10.57
N GLY A 19 -3.22 -14.52 11.00
CA GLY A 19 -2.00 -14.94 10.30
C GLY A 19 -2.24 -15.63 8.95
N LEU A 20 -3.40 -16.28 8.78
CA LEU A 20 -3.81 -16.89 7.50
C LEU A 20 -4.51 -15.92 6.56
N THR A 21 -4.88 -14.72 7.02
CA THR A 21 -5.54 -13.73 6.17
C THR A 21 -4.53 -13.20 5.16
N PRO A 22 -4.76 -13.36 3.84
CA PRO A 22 -3.85 -12.82 2.83
C PRO A 22 -3.77 -11.30 2.93
N ASP A 23 -2.61 -10.75 2.57
CA ASP A 23 -2.47 -9.31 2.42
C ASP A 23 -3.53 -8.76 1.45
N PRO A 24 -4.11 -7.60 1.73
CA PRO A 24 -5.10 -7.00 0.86
C PRO A 24 -4.50 -6.72 -0.51
N LEU A 25 -5.25 -7.00 -1.56
CA LEU A 25 -4.90 -6.60 -2.92
C LEU A 25 -5.05 -5.08 -3.04
N LEU A 26 -3.94 -4.37 -2.87
CA LEU A 26 -3.87 -2.91 -3.00
C LEU A 26 -3.09 -2.56 -4.26
N THR A 27 -3.54 -1.52 -4.97
CA THR A 27 -2.68 -0.87 -5.96
C THR A 27 -1.56 -0.10 -5.27
N VAL A 28 -0.51 0.27 -6.01
CA VAL A 28 0.59 1.08 -5.48
C VAL A 28 0.08 2.42 -4.95
N SER A 29 -0.92 3.05 -5.60
CA SER A 29 -1.49 4.31 -5.10
C SER A 29 -2.23 4.13 -3.78
N GLU A 30 -3.00 3.06 -3.63
CA GLU A 30 -3.72 2.75 -2.39
C GLU A 30 -2.78 2.37 -1.25
N TRP A 31 -1.76 1.55 -1.53
CA TRP A 31 -0.73 1.23 -0.55
C TRP A 31 0.00 2.50 -0.10
N ALA A 32 0.35 3.37 -1.04
CA ALA A 32 1.03 4.63 -0.73
C ALA A 32 0.18 5.54 0.17
N ASP A 33 -1.11 5.71 -0.13
CA ASP A 33 -2.02 6.51 0.69
C ASP A 33 -2.20 5.92 2.11
N ARG A 34 -2.13 4.60 2.25
CA ARG A 34 -2.30 3.92 3.53
C ARG A 34 -1.02 3.91 4.38
N HIS A 35 0.14 3.73 3.77
CA HIS A 35 1.38 3.39 4.48
C HIS A 35 2.57 4.32 4.22
N ARG A 36 2.63 5.02 3.09
CA ARG A 36 3.82 5.79 2.71
C ARG A 36 3.90 7.12 3.45
N VAL A 37 5.08 7.44 3.96
CA VAL A 37 5.38 8.69 4.69
C VAL A 37 6.60 9.35 4.09
N LEU A 38 6.47 10.64 3.78
CA LEU A 38 7.55 11.48 3.26
C LEU A 38 8.36 12.08 4.41
N SER A 39 9.69 11.97 4.32
CA SER A 39 10.60 12.61 5.27
C SER A 39 10.71 14.11 5.03
N SER A 40 11.02 14.87 6.09
CA SER A 40 11.29 16.31 6.01
C SER A 40 12.56 16.68 5.23
N LYS A 41 13.45 15.71 5.00
CA LYS A 41 14.66 15.91 4.19
C LYS A 41 14.37 15.83 2.69
N ALA A 42 13.46 14.94 2.30
CA ALA A 42 13.19 14.65 0.88
C ALA A 42 11.99 15.44 0.33
N SER A 43 11.11 15.96 1.20
CA SER A 43 9.87 16.62 0.80
C SER A 43 9.68 17.94 1.55
N SER A 44 9.21 18.95 0.82
CA SER A 44 8.69 20.21 1.38
C SER A 44 7.33 20.02 2.08
N GLU A 45 6.61 18.95 1.74
CA GLU A 45 5.39 18.52 2.41
C GLU A 45 5.64 17.19 3.13
N PRO A 46 6.33 17.20 4.30
CA PRO A 46 6.55 15.99 5.08
C PRO A 46 5.24 15.43 5.63
N GLY A 47 5.26 14.13 5.92
CA GLY A 47 4.12 13.41 6.51
C GLY A 47 3.52 12.39 5.54
N ARG A 48 2.30 11.95 5.83
CA ARG A 48 1.65 10.88 5.07
C ARG A 48 1.46 11.28 3.61
N TRP A 49 1.83 10.40 2.70
CA TRP A 49 1.58 10.55 1.28
C TRP A 49 0.07 10.73 1.02
N ARG A 50 -0.23 11.55 0.02
CA ARG A 50 -1.60 11.79 -0.46
C ARG A 50 -1.57 11.86 -1.97
N THR A 51 -2.04 10.81 -2.63
CA THR A 51 -2.18 10.76 -4.10
C THR A 51 -3.04 11.91 -4.62
N SER A 52 -3.98 12.42 -3.81
CA SER A 52 -4.78 13.60 -4.14
C SER A 52 -3.96 14.89 -4.32
N ARG A 53 -2.72 14.97 -3.82
CA ARG A 53 -1.81 16.11 -4.08
C ARG A 53 -1.14 16.01 -5.46
N THR A 54 -1.02 14.81 -6.00
CA THR A 54 -0.39 14.50 -7.30
C THR A 54 -1.30 13.57 -8.11
N PRO A 55 -2.55 13.98 -8.43
CA PRO A 55 -3.56 13.08 -8.98
C PRO A 55 -3.14 12.47 -10.33
N TYR A 56 -2.29 13.16 -11.09
CA TYR A 56 -1.72 12.68 -12.35
C TYR A 56 -0.80 11.46 -12.20
N LEU A 57 -0.26 11.20 -11.00
CA LEU A 57 0.58 10.03 -10.73
C LEU A 57 -0.23 8.77 -10.45
N LYS A 58 -1.53 8.89 -10.11
CA LYS A 58 -2.37 7.75 -9.72
C LYS A 58 -2.38 6.64 -10.77
N ALA A 59 -2.69 7.00 -12.02
CA ALA A 59 -2.77 6.03 -13.10
C ALA A 59 -1.42 5.35 -13.37
N ILE A 60 -0.31 6.08 -13.24
CA ILE A 60 1.04 5.52 -13.39
C ILE A 60 1.30 4.50 -12.28
N MET A 61 1.03 4.86 -11.02
CA MET A 61 1.19 3.95 -9.87
C MET A 61 0.30 2.70 -10.02
N ASP A 62 -0.96 2.88 -10.41
CA ASP A 62 -1.90 1.78 -10.59
C ASP A 62 -1.44 0.85 -11.74
N CYS A 63 -0.92 1.38 -12.85
CA CYS A 63 -0.31 0.59 -13.91
C CYS A 63 0.96 -0.16 -13.50
N LEU A 64 1.71 0.34 -12.50
CA LEU A 64 2.89 -0.31 -11.93
C LEU A 64 2.55 -1.34 -10.83
N SER A 65 1.26 -1.55 -10.53
CA SER A 65 0.84 -2.47 -9.47
C SER A 65 1.03 -3.94 -9.87
N PRO A 66 1.31 -4.86 -8.93
CA PRO A 66 1.54 -6.27 -9.25
C PRO A 66 0.37 -6.96 -9.96
N THR A 67 -0.85 -6.46 -9.78
CA THR A 67 -2.07 -6.96 -10.42
C THR A 67 -2.32 -6.37 -11.81
N SER A 68 -1.54 -5.37 -12.22
CA SER A 68 -1.66 -4.73 -13.53
C SER A 68 -1.11 -5.64 -14.61
N PRO A 69 -1.82 -5.81 -15.75
CA PRO A 69 -1.30 -6.56 -16.89
C PRO A 69 -0.27 -5.74 -17.71
N ILE A 70 0.00 -4.49 -17.34
CA ILE A 70 0.85 -3.57 -18.12
C ILE A 70 2.32 -3.83 -17.83
N GLU A 71 3.07 -4.20 -18.87
CA GLU A 71 4.50 -4.47 -18.76
C GLU A 71 5.39 -3.24 -19.00
N ARG A 72 4.84 -2.20 -19.66
CA ARG A 72 5.60 -0.98 -20.01
C ARG A 72 4.75 0.27 -19.86
N VAL A 73 5.23 1.19 -19.04
CA VAL A 73 4.68 2.55 -18.88
C VAL A 73 5.66 3.55 -19.45
N VAL A 74 5.22 4.41 -20.38
CA VAL A 74 6.01 5.51 -20.93
C VAL A 74 5.37 6.81 -20.49
N PHE A 75 6.13 7.63 -19.76
CA PHE A 75 5.66 8.90 -19.21
C PHE A 75 6.59 10.04 -19.65
N MET A 76 6.05 10.97 -20.44
CA MET A 76 6.74 12.23 -20.76
C MET A 76 6.44 13.26 -19.67
N LYS A 77 7.49 13.80 -19.05
CA LYS A 77 7.36 14.58 -17.82
C LYS A 77 8.31 15.77 -17.74
N GLY A 78 7.91 16.80 -17.00
CA GLY A 78 8.74 17.95 -16.66
C GLY A 78 9.66 17.71 -15.44
N ALA A 79 10.46 18.70 -15.07
CA ALA A 79 11.24 18.62 -13.83
C ALA A 79 10.32 18.69 -12.59
N GLN A 80 10.74 18.05 -11.49
CA GLN A 80 10.13 18.19 -10.16
C GLN A 80 8.63 17.82 -10.04
N VAL A 81 8.14 16.89 -10.86
CA VAL A 81 6.73 16.41 -10.81
C VAL A 81 6.53 15.13 -9.98
N GLY A 82 7.45 14.82 -9.06
CA GLY A 82 7.32 13.63 -8.21
C GLY A 82 7.42 12.29 -8.95
N ALA A 83 8.03 12.24 -10.13
CA ALA A 83 8.15 11.00 -10.92
C ALA A 83 8.95 9.90 -10.20
N THR A 84 9.92 10.27 -9.36
CA THR A 84 10.69 9.33 -8.52
C THR A 84 9.89 8.79 -7.34
N GLU A 85 8.71 9.32 -7.09
CA GLU A 85 7.86 8.92 -5.98
C GLU A 85 6.90 7.79 -6.35
N THR A 86 6.76 7.46 -7.64
CA THR A 86 5.76 6.49 -8.14
C THR A 86 6.23 5.04 -8.20
N GLY A 87 7.53 4.78 -8.11
CA GLY A 87 8.14 3.46 -8.29
C GLY A 87 9.62 3.57 -8.61
#